data_AF-A0AB33BW48-F1
#
_entry.id   AF-A0AB33BW48-F1
#
_cell.length_a   1.000
_cell.length_b   1.000
_cell.length_c   1.000
_cell.angle_alpha   90.00
_cell.angle_beta   90.00
_cell.angle_gamma   90.00
#
_symmetry.space_group_name_H-M   'P 1'
#
loop_
_entity.id
_entity.type
_entity.pdbx_description
1 polymer ?
#
loop_
_entity_poly.entity_id
_entity_poly.type
_entity_poly.pdbx_seq_one_letter_code
_entity_poly.pdbx_strand_id
1 'polypeptide(L)'
;MGILSGVALANLGISGIAEAFQLIPSGLSPGNQYRLVFVTDGTIQATSTDINTYNTFVDNEAHTSTILNDAFTNVGIDPASITWKVIGSTASVNAINNTSTNTVDTSVPIYGLDGKLIAFGNSDLWDGDICPHIPAAGIICHDGGISMSQSGHYLFGDVWTGTLSSGVAWSEPNLGPLGSVPVTIGSSYGTNVTWIRYGSDFGPGFNGPVAFRPLYGISSVLTVPTPTATTPEPSSLLGFITLGGLMLGGTVRKARK
;
A
#
# COMPACT_ATOMS: atom_id res chain seq x y z
N MET A 1 -32.78 -40.48 27.86
CA MET A 1 -32.22 -39.34 28.64
C MET A 1 -30.71 -39.33 28.41
N GLY A 2 -30.13 -38.25 27.85
CA GLY A 2 -28.67 -38.15 27.69
C GLY A 2 -28.17 -37.32 26.49
N ILE A 3 -28.71 -36.10 26.34
CA ILE A 3 -28.16 -34.86 25.76
C ILE A 3 -26.93 -34.90 24.83
N LEU A 4 -27.14 -34.37 23.61
CA LEU A 4 -26.13 -33.86 22.67
C LEU A 4 -25.19 -32.84 23.34
N SER A 5 -23.90 -32.87 23.03
CA SER A 5 -23.01 -31.72 23.25
C SER A 5 -22.08 -31.55 22.05
N GLY A 6 -22.53 -30.72 21.12
CA GLY A 6 -21.65 -30.09 20.14
C GLY A 6 -21.01 -28.88 20.82
N VAL A 7 -19.68 -28.86 20.89
CA VAL A 7 -18.95 -27.65 21.28
C VAL A 7 -18.67 -26.89 19.98
N ALA A 8 -19.55 -25.94 19.66
CA ALA A 8 -19.25 -24.92 18.67
C ALA A 8 -18.25 -23.95 19.30
N LEU A 9 -17.00 -24.01 18.84
CA LEU A 9 -15.97 -23.04 19.21
C LEU A 9 -16.31 -21.72 18.51
N ALA A 10 -16.97 -20.81 19.23
CA ALA A 10 -17.17 -19.46 18.76
C ALA A 10 -15.84 -18.71 18.84
N ASN A 11 -15.14 -18.56 17.70
CA ASN A 11 -14.09 -17.56 17.56
C ASN A 11 -14.73 -16.18 17.74
N LEU A 12 -14.62 -15.64 18.95
CA LEU A 12 -14.87 -14.23 19.20
C LEU A 12 -13.75 -13.44 18.50
N GLY A 13 -13.97 -13.13 17.23
CA GLY A 13 -13.16 -12.18 16.48
C GLY A 13 -13.26 -10.82 17.17
N ILE A 14 -12.16 -10.38 17.79
CA ILE A 14 -11.99 -8.98 18.10
C ILE A 14 -11.70 -8.32 16.76
N SER A 15 -12.75 -7.91 16.04
CA SER A 15 -12.59 -7.09 14.85
C SER A 15 -11.98 -5.75 15.30
N GLY A 16 -10.67 -5.59 15.10
CA GLY A 16 -10.08 -4.26 15.07
C GLY A 16 -10.84 -3.42 14.04
N ILE A 17 -10.97 -2.12 14.28
CA ILE A 17 -11.52 -1.22 13.27
C ILE A 17 -10.45 -1.12 12.18
N ALA A 18 -10.76 -1.56 10.96
CA ALA A 18 -9.91 -1.29 9.80
C ALA A 18 -10.08 0.19 9.41
N GLU A 19 -8.98 0.89 9.17
CA GLU A 19 -9.02 2.25 8.64
C GLU A 19 -9.24 2.26 7.12
N ALA A 20 -9.75 3.38 6.62
CA ALA A 20 -9.98 3.56 5.20
C ALA A 20 -8.66 3.78 4.47
N PHE A 21 -8.50 3.08 3.34
CA PHE A 21 -7.36 3.31 2.46
C PHE A 21 -7.45 4.67 1.76
N GLN A 22 -6.30 5.32 1.59
CA GLN A 22 -6.10 6.48 0.74
C GLN A 22 -5.03 6.16 -0.31
N LEU A 23 -5.41 5.32 -1.28
CA LEU A 23 -4.48 4.77 -2.29
C LEU A 23 -4.04 5.80 -3.34
N ILE A 24 -4.80 6.89 -3.52
CA ILE A 24 -4.35 8.08 -4.25
C ILE A 24 -4.09 9.17 -3.21
N PRO A 25 -2.82 9.44 -2.85
CA PRO A 25 -2.47 10.49 -1.92
C PRO A 25 -3.00 11.85 -2.35
N SER A 26 -3.39 12.67 -1.37
CA SER A 26 -3.88 14.02 -1.63
C SER A 26 -2.77 14.90 -2.23
N GLY A 27 -3.14 15.75 -3.18
CA GLY A 27 -2.21 16.66 -3.84
C GLY A 27 -1.49 16.10 -5.07
N LEU A 28 -1.64 14.80 -5.38
CA LEU A 28 -1.18 14.25 -6.66
C LEU A 28 -2.20 14.52 -7.76
N SER A 29 -1.72 15.06 -8.88
CA SER A 29 -2.52 15.27 -10.09
C SER A 29 -2.54 14.01 -10.97
N PRO A 30 -3.56 13.85 -11.84
CA PRO A 30 -3.57 12.80 -12.86
C PRO A 30 -2.24 12.70 -13.62
N GLY A 31 -1.75 11.47 -13.82
CA GLY A 31 -0.46 11.20 -14.45
C GLY A 31 0.77 11.34 -13.55
N ASN A 32 0.64 11.84 -12.31
CA ASN A 32 1.74 11.79 -11.34
C ASN A 32 2.06 10.35 -10.94
N GLN A 33 3.34 10.09 -10.67
CA GLN A 33 3.82 8.77 -10.28
C GLN A 33 4.16 8.73 -8.79
N TYR A 34 3.92 7.59 -8.17
CA TYR A 34 4.15 7.35 -6.74
C TYR A 34 4.32 5.84 -6.48
N ARG A 35 4.70 5.49 -5.26
CA ARG A 35 4.66 4.10 -4.76
C ARG A 35 3.88 4.02 -3.46
N LEU A 36 3.39 2.82 -3.16
CA LEU A 36 2.75 2.50 -1.90
C LEU A 36 3.58 1.51 -1.09
N VAL A 37 3.55 1.64 0.23
CA VAL A 37 4.13 0.71 1.19
C VAL A 37 3.14 0.28 2.26
N PHE A 38 3.34 -0.93 2.78
CA PHE A 38 2.52 -1.50 3.84
C PHE A 38 3.31 -2.51 4.67
N VAL A 39 2.77 -2.93 5.81
CA VAL A 39 3.25 -4.06 6.60
C VAL A 39 2.29 -5.23 6.49
N THR A 40 2.76 -6.45 6.24
CA THR A 40 1.87 -7.61 6.04
C THR A 40 1.12 -7.99 7.31
N ASP A 41 -0.17 -8.36 7.23
CA ASP A 41 -0.88 -9.03 8.33
C ASP A 41 -0.31 -10.41 8.63
N GLY A 42 -0.04 -11.16 7.56
CA GLY A 42 0.62 -12.44 7.63
C GLY A 42 2.04 -12.30 8.15
N THR A 43 2.53 -13.40 8.70
CA THR A 43 3.87 -13.49 9.24
C THR A 43 4.61 -14.66 8.64
N ILE A 44 5.92 -14.54 8.46
CA ILE A 44 6.79 -15.58 7.91
C ILE A 44 8.04 -15.77 8.77
N GLN A 45 8.67 -16.94 8.67
CA GLN A 45 10.00 -17.16 9.23
C GLN A 45 11.10 -16.66 8.28
N ALA A 46 12.12 -16.00 8.81
CA ALA A 46 13.24 -15.50 8.03
C ALA A 46 14.34 -16.55 7.77
N THR A 47 13.96 -17.77 7.33
CA THR A 47 14.89 -18.91 7.15
C THR A 47 15.40 -19.11 5.72
N SER A 48 14.77 -18.51 4.71
CA SER A 48 15.16 -18.66 3.31
C SER A 48 16.26 -17.68 2.93
N THR A 49 17.28 -18.15 2.22
CA THR A 49 18.32 -17.29 1.64
C THR A 49 17.92 -16.72 0.27
N ASP A 50 16.78 -17.14 -0.29
CA ASP A 50 16.27 -16.65 -1.58
C ASP A 50 15.28 -15.50 -1.38
N ILE A 51 15.62 -14.33 -1.90
CA ILE A 51 14.79 -13.13 -1.82
C ILE A 51 13.40 -13.34 -2.44
N ASN A 52 13.28 -14.24 -3.42
CA ASN A 52 12.02 -14.53 -4.08
C ASN A 52 11.00 -15.18 -3.14
N THR A 53 11.45 -15.88 -2.10
CA THR A 53 10.55 -16.41 -1.06
C THR A 53 9.75 -15.28 -0.41
N TYR A 54 10.44 -14.20 -0.05
CA TYR A 54 9.85 -13.05 0.63
C TYR A 54 9.08 -12.14 -0.32
N ASN A 55 9.57 -11.94 -1.54
CA ASN A 55 8.81 -11.24 -2.58
C ASN A 55 7.48 -11.94 -2.86
N THR A 56 7.49 -13.26 -3.04
CA THR A 56 6.27 -14.07 -3.29
C THR A 56 5.31 -13.96 -2.11
N PHE A 57 5.82 -13.99 -0.88
CA PHE A 57 4.99 -13.82 0.31
C PHE A 57 4.29 -12.46 0.32
N VAL A 58 5.04 -11.36 0.20
CA VAL A 58 4.48 -10.00 0.20
C VAL A 58 3.50 -9.78 -0.96
N ASP A 59 3.83 -10.28 -2.15
CA ASP A 59 2.99 -10.17 -3.33
C ASP A 59 1.68 -10.94 -3.18
N ASN A 60 1.73 -12.15 -2.60
CA ASN A 60 0.53 -12.92 -2.28
C ASN A 60 -0.32 -12.24 -1.19
N GLU A 61 0.29 -11.69 -0.14
CA GLU A 61 -0.45 -10.96 0.91
C GLU A 61 -1.27 -9.81 0.30
N ALA A 62 -0.67 -9.00 -0.57
CA ALA A 62 -1.37 -7.92 -1.25
C ALA A 62 -2.47 -8.43 -2.20
N HIS A 63 -2.15 -9.37 -3.10
CA HIS A 63 -3.09 -9.86 -4.12
C HIS A 63 -4.22 -10.73 -3.57
N THR A 64 -4.05 -11.35 -2.40
CA THR A 64 -5.12 -12.12 -1.76
C THR A 64 -6.02 -11.27 -0.85
N SER A 65 -5.64 -10.02 -0.56
CA SER A 65 -6.51 -9.10 0.17
C SER A 65 -7.63 -8.57 -0.73
N THR A 66 -8.84 -9.07 -0.49
CA THR A 66 -10.03 -8.59 -1.20
C THR A 66 -10.28 -7.11 -0.90
N ILE A 67 -10.06 -6.65 0.34
CA ILE A 67 -10.33 -5.26 0.74
C ILE A 67 -9.38 -4.29 0.02
N LEU A 68 -8.09 -4.63 -0.07
CA LEU A 68 -7.11 -3.80 -0.79
C LEU A 68 -7.38 -3.80 -2.30
N ASN A 69 -7.67 -4.96 -2.89
CA ASN A 69 -7.96 -5.08 -4.32
C ASN A 69 -9.25 -4.34 -4.72
N ASP A 70 -10.29 -4.41 -3.90
CA ASP A 70 -11.53 -3.66 -4.10
C ASP A 70 -11.25 -2.15 -4.01
N ALA A 71 -10.42 -1.72 -3.04
CA ALA A 71 -10.03 -0.33 -2.92
C ALA A 71 -9.22 0.18 -4.12
N PHE A 72 -8.29 -0.60 -4.67
CA PHE A 72 -7.59 -0.27 -5.92
C PHE A 72 -8.55 -0.13 -7.10
N THR A 73 -9.45 -1.10 -7.26
CA THR A 73 -10.46 -1.11 -8.31
C THR A 73 -11.35 0.14 -8.23
N ASN A 74 -11.77 0.53 -7.02
CA ASN A 74 -12.59 1.71 -6.78
C ASN A 74 -11.90 3.02 -7.16
N VAL A 75 -10.56 3.09 -7.06
CA VAL A 75 -9.78 4.25 -7.49
C VAL A 75 -9.32 4.16 -8.95
N GLY A 76 -9.73 3.12 -9.69
CA GLY A 76 -9.43 2.96 -11.12
C GLY A 76 -8.03 2.41 -11.40
N ILE A 77 -7.43 1.69 -10.44
CA ILE A 77 -6.15 0.99 -10.60
C ILE A 77 -6.44 -0.50 -10.66
N ASP A 78 -5.93 -1.20 -11.68
CA ASP A 78 -6.04 -2.65 -11.77
C ASP A 78 -5.09 -3.30 -10.76
N PRO A 79 -5.59 -3.97 -9.70
CA PRO A 79 -4.74 -4.58 -8.68
C PRO A 79 -3.80 -5.64 -9.28
N ALA A 80 -4.19 -6.35 -10.34
CA ALA A 80 -3.37 -7.38 -10.97
C ALA A 80 -2.16 -6.81 -11.75
N SER A 81 -2.16 -5.50 -12.01
CA SER A 81 -1.03 -4.80 -12.65
C SER A 81 0.06 -4.38 -11.67
N ILE A 82 -0.21 -4.47 -10.36
CA ILE A 82 0.70 -4.02 -9.31
C ILE A 82 1.61 -5.19 -8.95
N THR A 83 2.92 -4.99 -9.00
CA THR A 83 3.87 -5.97 -8.44
C THR A 83 4.31 -5.47 -7.07
N TRP A 84 4.31 -6.35 -6.07
CA TRP A 84 4.84 -6.02 -4.75
C TRP A 84 6.17 -6.73 -4.50
N LYS A 85 7.08 -6.02 -3.87
CA LYS A 85 8.40 -6.54 -3.48
C LYS A 85 8.61 -6.31 -1.99
N VAL A 86 9.35 -7.22 -1.36
CA VAL A 86 9.74 -7.05 0.03
C VAL A 86 10.74 -5.90 0.17
N ILE A 87 10.55 -5.05 1.18
CA ILE A 87 11.61 -4.15 1.64
C ILE A 87 12.51 -4.96 2.59
N GLY A 88 13.39 -5.75 2.00
CA GLY A 88 14.32 -6.58 2.76
C GLY A 88 15.48 -7.10 1.91
N SER A 89 16.52 -7.58 2.58
CA SER A 89 17.75 -8.05 1.93
C SER A 89 18.05 -9.49 2.33
N THR A 90 18.53 -10.28 1.37
CA THR A 90 19.25 -11.54 1.64
C THR A 90 20.75 -11.30 1.50
N ALA A 91 21.59 -12.28 1.84
CA ALA A 91 23.04 -12.16 1.73
C ALA A 91 23.53 -11.82 0.29
N SER A 92 22.76 -12.19 -0.73
CA SER A 92 23.10 -11.98 -2.14
C SER A 92 22.31 -10.86 -2.82
N VAL A 93 21.24 -10.36 -2.21
CA VAL A 93 20.36 -9.35 -2.81
C VAL A 93 20.06 -8.24 -1.82
N ASN A 94 20.50 -7.02 -2.16
CA ASN A 94 20.20 -5.80 -1.42
C ASN A 94 18.76 -5.33 -1.68
N ALA A 95 18.08 -4.85 -0.64
CA ALA A 95 16.71 -4.32 -0.73
C ALA A 95 16.58 -3.19 -1.74
N ILE A 96 17.58 -2.29 -1.80
CA ILE A 96 17.62 -1.17 -2.74
C ILE A 96 17.53 -1.62 -4.20
N ASN A 97 18.15 -2.77 -4.52
CA ASN A 97 18.09 -3.36 -5.86
C ASN A 97 16.80 -4.18 -6.04
N ASN A 98 16.37 -4.93 -5.02
CA ASN A 98 15.16 -5.76 -5.07
C ASN A 98 13.88 -4.94 -5.34
N THR A 99 13.83 -3.72 -4.80
CA THR A 99 12.67 -2.83 -4.86
C THR A 99 12.75 -1.81 -6.01
N SER A 100 13.85 -1.82 -6.77
CA SER A 100 14.18 -0.81 -7.79
C SER A 100 14.10 0.61 -7.22
N THR A 101 14.78 0.82 -6.09
CA THR A 101 14.87 2.10 -5.39
C THR A 101 16.33 2.57 -5.26
N ASN A 102 17.19 2.14 -6.18
CA ASN A 102 18.57 2.62 -6.26
C ASN A 102 18.63 4.04 -6.85
N THR A 103 19.80 4.68 -6.77
CA THR A 103 20.04 6.05 -7.27
C THR A 103 19.88 6.17 -8.79
N VAL A 104 19.90 5.06 -9.52
CA VAL A 104 19.69 5.01 -10.98
C VAL A 104 18.24 4.72 -11.36
N ASP A 105 17.42 4.29 -10.41
CA ASP A 105 16.01 3.95 -10.64
C ASP A 105 15.14 5.22 -10.57
N THR A 106 13.93 5.14 -11.14
CA THR A 106 12.95 6.22 -11.04
C THR A 106 12.63 6.51 -9.57
N SER A 107 12.98 7.72 -9.12
CA SER A 107 12.63 8.21 -7.79
C SER A 107 11.29 8.93 -7.84
N VAL A 108 10.33 8.40 -7.08
CA VAL A 108 8.98 8.95 -6.92
C VAL A 108 8.64 8.98 -5.43
N PRO A 109 7.74 9.86 -4.97
CA PRO A 109 7.31 9.86 -3.59
C PRO A 109 6.63 8.54 -3.22
N ILE A 110 6.85 8.12 -1.97
CA ILE A 110 6.43 6.84 -1.42
C ILE A 110 5.45 7.13 -0.28
N TYR A 111 4.29 6.47 -0.30
CA TYR A 111 3.21 6.70 0.66
C TYR A 111 2.77 5.41 1.33
N GLY A 112 2.19 5.51 2.53
CA GLY A 112 1.47 4.41 3.16
C GLY A 112 0.12 4.17 2.48
N LEU A 113 -0.52 3.03 2.78
CA LEU A 113 -1.89 2.75 2.31
C LEU A 113 -2.94 3.71 2.89
N ASP A 114 -2.59 4.45 3.94
CA ASP A 114 -3.35 5.54 4.56
C ASP A 114 -3.09 6.91 3.91
N GLY A 115 -2.30 6.96 2.82
CA GLY A 115 -2.00 8.18 2.08
C GLY A 115 -0.96 9.08 2.76
N LYS A 116 -0.35 8.66 3.86
CA LYS A 116 0.71 9.42 4.53
C LYS A 116 2.01 9.32 3.73
N LEU A 117 2.71 10.44 3.58
CA LEU A 117 4.01 10.45 2.89
C LEU A 117 5.07 9.79 3.78
N ILE A 118 5.71 8.74 3.28
CA ILE A 118 6.75 7.97 3.95
C ILE A 118 8.14 8.43 3.50
N ALA A 119 8.30 8.77 2.22
CA ALA A 119 9.56 9.29 1.71
C ALA A 119 9.34 10.14 0.45
N PHE A 120 10.09 11.22 0.29
CA PHE A 120 10.09 12.05 -0.93
C PHE A 120 10.66 11.32 -2.15
N GLY A 121 11.43 10.27 -1.93
CA GLY A 121 12.04 9.50 -3.00
C GLY A 121 13.02 8.45 -2.47
N ASN A 122 13.76 7.85 -3.40
CA ASN A 122 14.65 6.73 -3.11
C ASN A 122 15.75 7.08 -2.10
N SER A 123 16.35 8.28 -2.20
CA SER A 123 17.40 8.70 -1.27
C SER A 123 16.89 8.92 0.15
N ASP A 124 15.68 9.47 0.27
CA ASP A 124 15.00 9.75 1.54
C ASP A 124 14.60 8.44 2.23
N LEU A 125 14.09 7.46 1.46
CA LEU A 125 13.79 6.12 1.99
C LEU A 125 15.02 5.46 2.64
N TRP A 126 16.22 5.67 2.08
CA TRP A 126 17.45 4.96 2.48
C TRP A 126 18.48 5.83 3.24
N ASP A 127 18.10 6.99 3.74
CA ASP A 127 18.98 7.79 4.61
C ASP A 127 18.89 7.37 6.10
N GLY A 128 17.88 6.54 6.41
CA GLY A 128 17.61 6.02 7.74
C GLY A 128 16.50 6.75 8.48
N ASP A 129 15.88 7.76 7.91
CA ASP A 129 14.71 8.43 8.49
C ASP A 129 13.59 8.53 7.45
N ILE A 130 12.50 7.80 7.67
CA ILE A 130 11.28 7.89 6.86
C ILE A 130 10.30 8.92 7.44
N CYS A 131 10.74 9.79 8.35
CA CYS A 131 10.01 11.00 8.69
C CYS A 131 10.41 12.12 7.72
N PRO A 132 9.57 12.47 6.72
CA PRO A 132 10.00 13.40 5.69
C PRO A 132 10.21 14.80 6.28
N HIS A 133 11.43 15.33 6.14
CA HIS A 133 11.75 16.69 6.56
C HIS A 133 11.40 17.67 5.45
N ILE A 134 10.44 18.58 5.67
CA ILE A 134 10.13 19.67 4.74
C ILE A 134 10.85 20.94 5.20
N PRO A 135 11.89 21.42 4.50
CA PRO A 135 12.68 22.58 4.94
C PRO A 135 11.86 23.86 5.17
N ALA A 136 10.69 23.99 4.52
CA ALA A 136 9.80 25.15 4.63
C ALA A 136 8.59 24.94 5.57
N ALA A 137 8.25 23.71 5.94
CA ALA A 137 7.06 23.38 6.75
C ALA A 137 7.40 22.69 8.08
N GLY A 138 8.68 22.36 8.32
CA GLY A 138 9.15 21.63 9.49
C GLY A 138 9.13 20.11 9.28
N ILE A 139 9.37 19.38 10.37
CA ILE A 139 9.29 17.92 10.42
C ILE A 139 7.80 17.54 10.41
N ILE A 140 7.33 16.89 9.35
CA ILE A 140 5.99 16.28 9.31
C ILE A 140 6.19 14.79 9.49
N CYS A 141 6.48 14.35 10.72
CA CYS A 141 6.38 12.94 11.01
C CYS A 141 4.90 12.57 11.01
N HIS A 142 4.54 11.59 10.20
CA HIS A 142 3.29 10.91 10.37
C HIS A 142 3.28 10.19 11.73
N ASP A 143 2.11 10.14 12.37
CA ASP A 143 1.94 9.34 13.58
C ASP A 143 2.10 7.85 13.24
N GLY A 144 3.24 7.27 13.64
CA GLY A 144 3.62 5.87 13.43
C GLY A 144 4.28 5.60 12.07
N GLY A 145 5.26 4.69 12.01
CA GLY A 145 5.98 4.28 10.80
C GLY A 145 5.14 3.60 9.70
N ILE A 146 5.71 2.62 9.01
CA ILE A 146 4.98 1.80 8.02
C ILE A 146 4.14 0.76 8.78
N SER A 147 2.97 1.17 9.27
CA SER A 147 2.16 0.34 10.20
C SER A 147 0.82 -0.15 9.66
N MET A 148 0.29 0.44 8.57
CA MET A 148 -0.97 -0.04 8.00
C MET A 148 -0.74 -1.27 7.12
N SER A 149 -1.60 -2.28 7.28
CA SER A 149 -1.55 -3.52 6.52
C SER A 149 -2.52 -3.55 5.35
N GLN A 150 -2.42 -4.59 4.53
CA GLN A 150 -3.27 -4.81 3.37
C GLN A 150 -4.75 -5.08 3.73
N SER A 151 -5.09 -5.31 4.99
CA SER A 151 -6.49 -5.39 5.45
C SER A 151 -7.00 -4.07 6.05
N GLY A 152 -6.14 -3.06 6.14
CA GLY A 152 -6.42 -1.77 6.75
C GLY A 152 -6.25 -1.75 8.26
N HIS A 153 -5.64 -2.79 8.84
CA HIS A 153 -5.29 -2.80 10.26
C HIS A 153 -3.93 -2.15 10.52
N TYR A 154 -3.79 -1.52 11.68
CA TYR A 154 -2.48 -1.06 12.14
C TYR A 154 -1.79 -2.16 12.93
N LEU A 155 -0.60 -2.52 12.48
CA LEU A 155 0.28 -3.47 13.15
C LEU A 155 1.47 -2.72 13.70
N PHE A 156 1.62 -2.77 15.02
CA PHE A 156 2.75 -2.19 15.73
C PHE A 156 3.59 -3.33 16.31
N GLY A 157 4.76 -3.58 15.71
CA GLY A 157 5.62 -4.66 16.13
C GLY A 157 6.93 -4.70 15.37
N ASP A 158 7.71 -5.73 15.65
CA ASP A 158 8.96 -5.98 14.93
C ASP A 158 8.67 -6.56 13.55
N VAL A 159 9.45 -6.13 12.57
CA VAL A 159 9.29 -6.50 11.16
C VAL A 159 10.60 -7.09 10.66
N TRP A 160 10.53 -8.15 9.85
CA TRP A 160 11.73 -8.68 9.21
C TRP A 160 12.25 -7.70 8.15
N THR A 161 13.56 -7.43 8.16
CA THR A 161 14.17 -6.53 7.17
C THR A 161 15.47 -7.08 6.61
N GLY A 162 16.35 -7.64 7.45
CA GLY A 162 17.68 -8.08 7.02
C GLY A 162 18.56 -6.96 6.42
N THR A 163 18.20 -5.69 6.63
CA THR A 163 18.66 -4.56 5.81
C THR A 163 19.23 -3.43 6.66
N LEU A 164 20.31 -2.83 6.17
CA LEU A 164 20.86 -1.56 6.67
C LEU A 164 19.98 -0.38 6.27
N SER A 165 20.09 0.75 7.00
CA SER A 165 19.39 1.98 6.60
C SER A 165 19.71 2.43 5.18
N SER A 166 20.91 2.13 4.67
CA SER A 166 21.31 2.41 3.30
C SER A 166 20.76 1.44 2.24
N GLY A 167 19.83 0.56 2.60
CA GLY A 167 19.17 -0.37 1.68
C GLY A 167 20.01 -1.57 1.23
N VAL A 168 21.15 -1.81 1.86
CA VAL A 168 22.03 -2.94 1.57
C VAL A 168 21.92 -4.04 2.62
N ALA A 169 22.24 -5.27 2.23
CA ALA A 169 22.28 -6.40 3.13
C ALA A 169 23.26 -6.15 4.27
N TRP A 170 22.87 -6.56 5.47
CA TRP A 170 23.74 -6.48 6.63
C TRP A 170 24.83 -7.58 6.59
N SER A 171 26.09 -7.28 6.93
CA SER A 171 27.19 -8.27 6.95
C SER A 171 28.16 -8.13 8.15
N GLU A 172 27.67 -7.94 9.37
CA GLU A 172 28.47 -7.89 10.63
C GLU A 172 28.04 -8.98 11.61
N PRO A 173 28.85 -9.38 12.61
CA PRO A 173 28.61 -10.59 13.42
C PRO A 173 27.31 -10.66 14.25
N ASN A 174 26.63 -9.54 14.53
CA ASN A 174 25.49 -9.50 15.49
C ASN A 174 24.13 -9.17 14.84
N LEU A 175 24.11 -8.97 13.53
CA LEU A 175 22.94 -8.64 12.73
C LEU A 175 23.13 -9.36 11.40
N GLY A 176 22.06 -9.74 10.72
CA GLY A 176 22.22 -10.47 9.47
C GLY A 176 21.06 -10.27 8.50
N PRO A 177 21.24 -10.69 7.25
CA PRO A 177 20.20 -10.62 6.25
C PRO A 177 19.08 -11.63 6.52
N LEU A 178 18.02 -11.56 5.73
CA LEU A 178 17.02 -12.64 5.71
C LEU A 178 17.70 -13.96 5.30
N GLY A 179 17.34 -15.04 5.98
CA GLY A 179 17.94 -16.37 5.77
C GLY A 179 19.21 -16.64 6.58
N SER A 180 19.66 -15.72 7.44
CA SER A 180 20.79 -15.94 8.36
C SER A 180 20.36 -16.10 9.81
N VAL A 181 21.33 -16.30 10.70
CA VAL A 181 21.13 -16.21 12.15
C VAL A 181 22.35 -15.46 12.73
N PRO A 182 22.16 -14.31 13.41
CA PRO A 182 20.91 -13.57 13.60
C PRO A 182 20.34 -12.95 12.33
N VAL A 183 19.07 -12.52 12.36
CA VAL A 183 18.39 -11.74 11.31
C VAL A 183 18.05 -10.34 11.84
N THR A 184 18.29 -9.32 11.04
CA THR A 184 17.95 -7.93 11.37
C THR A 184 16.44 -7.71 11.33
N ILE A 185 15.92 -7.04 12.36
CA ILE A 185 14.52 -6.60 12.46
C ILE A 185 14.44 -5.07 12.51
N GLY A 186 13.39 -4.53 11.92
CA GLY A 186 12.91 -3.16 12.11
C GLY A 186 11.68 -3.12 13.01
N SER A 187 11.05 -1.96 13.13
CA SER A 187 9.79 -1.76 13.84
C SER A 187 8.81 -0.98 12.98
N SER A 188 7.59 -1.49 12.79
CA SER A 188 6.54 -0.86 11.99
C SER A 188 6.07 0.49 12.56
N TYR A 189 6.37 0.75 13.84
CA TYR A 189 6.10 2.03 14.48
C TYR A 189 7.26 3.04 14.33
N GLY A 190 8.48 2.56 14.05
CA GLY A 190 9.66 3.39 13.93
C GLY A 190 9.58 4.30 12.70
N THR A 191 10.08 5.53 12.84
CA THR A 191 10.22 6.49 11.72
C THR A 191 11.68 6.83 11.44
N ASN A 192 12.50 6.92 12.48
CA ASN A 192 13.96 6.95 12.35
C ASN A 192 14.53 5.55 12.02
N VAL A 193 15.85 5.38 12.14
CA VAL A 193 16.58 4.15 11.77
C VAL A 193 15.95 2.86 12.29
N THR A 194 15.23 2.92 13.41
CA THR A 194 14.48 1.78 13.98
C THR A 194 13.42 1.19 13.06
N TRP A 195 12.90 1.94 12.07
CA TRP A 195 11.89 1.43 11.13
C TRP A 195 12.41 0.22 10.35
N ILE A 196 13.69 0.26 9.95
CA ILE A 196 14.37 -0.79 9.18
C ILE A 196 15.36 -1.58 10.05
N ARG A 197 15.92 -0.96 11.08
CA ARG A 197 16.97 -1.53 11.93
C ARG A 197 16.79 -1.12 13.39
N TYR A 198 15.98 -1.90 14.08
CA TYR A 198 15.73 -1.81 15.52
C TYR A 198 16.61 -2.78 16.33
N GLY A 199 16.81 -4.01 15.83
CA GLY A 199 17.53 -5.05 16.55
C GLY A 199 17.80 -6.29 15.71
N SER A 200 18.10 -7.40 16.38
CA SER A 200 18.23 -8.72 15.77
C SER A 200 17.37 -9.76 16.48
N ASP A 201 16.95 -10.75 15.71
CA ASP A 201 16.44 -12.01 16.23
C ASP A 201 17.47 -13.11 15.96
N PHE A 202 17.80 -13.87 16.99
CA PHE A 202 18.86 -14.89 16.94
C PHE A 202 18.35 -16.25 16.46
N GLY A 203 17.09 -16.37 16.04
CA GLY A 203 16.54 -17.64 15.58
C GLY A 203 16.81 -18.80 16.56
N PRO A 204 16.81 -20.07 16.11
CA PRO A 204 17.11 -21.22 16.95
C PRO A 204 18.61 -21.27 17.26
N GLY A 205 19.02 -20.47 18.25
CA GLY A 205 20.36 -20.45 18.84
C GLY A 205 20.37 -20.18 20.35
N PHE A 206 19.22 -19.84 20.96
CA PHE A 206 19.07 -19.68 22.41
C PHE A 206 17.75 -20.29 22.98
N ASN A 207 17.25 -21.38 22.37
CA ASN A 207 16.09 -22.22 22.76
C ASN A 207 14.66 -21.74 22.37
N GLY A 208 14.44 -21.27 21.14
CA GLY A 208 13.08 -21.10 20.58
C GLY A 208 13.02 -21.26 19.05
N PRO A 209 11.85 -21.50 18.43
CA PRO A 209 11.70 -21.47 16.97
C PRO A 209 11.95 -20.05 16.42
N VAL A 210 12.41 -19.91 15.15
CA VAL A 210 12.47 -18.59 14.49
C VAL A 210 11.08 -17.95 14.59
N ALA A 211 11.00 -16.75 15.16
CA ALA A 211 9.74 -16.05 15.32
C ALA A 211 9.09 -15.83 13.94
N PHE A 212 7.77 -15.94 13.90
CA PHE A 212 7.02 -15.46 12.77
C PHE A 212 6.85 -13.94 12.93
N ARG A 213 7.26 -13.18 11.91
CA ARG A 213 7.11 -11.72 11.90
C ARG A 213 6.58 -11.24 10.56
N PRO A 214 5.91 -10.09 10.51
CA PRO A 214 5.49 -9.49 9.27
C PRO A 214 6.68 -8.98 8.45
N LEU A 215 6.40 -8.59 7.21
CA LEU A 215 7.33 -7.96 6.29
C LEU A 215 6.77 -6.63 5.81
N TYR A 216 7.64 -5.73 5.36
CA TYR A 216 7.20 -4.59 4.58
C TYR A 216 7.09 -4.95 3.11
N GLY A 217 6.03 -4.47 2.46
CA GLY A 217 5.88 -4.50 1.01
C GLY A 217 5.98 -3.11 0.40
N ILE A 218 6.53 -3.04 -0.81
CA ILE A 218 6.52 -1.84 -1.67
C ILE A 218 6.01 -2.18 -3.06
N SER A 219 5.17 -1.32 -3.61
CA SER A 219 4.61 -1.50 -4.95
C SER A 219 5.64 -1.17 -6.05
N SER A 220 5.37 -1.65 -7.25
CA SER A 220 5.85 -1.03 -8.49
C SER A 220 5.41 0.44 -8.57
N VAL A 221 6.02 1.21 -9.47
CA VAL A 221 5.62 2.62 -9.68
C VAL A 221 4.19 2.66 -10.20
N LEU A 222 3.31 3.30 -9.45
CA LEU A 222 1.93 3.57 -9.80
C LEU A 222 1.81 4.92 -10.48
N THR A 223 0.73 5.11 -11.23
CA THR A 223 0.39 6.39 -11.87
C THR A 223 -1.03 6.75 -11.46
N VAL A 224 -1.26 8.01 -11.06
CA VAL A 224 -2.61 8.51 -10.75
C VAL A 224 -3.46 8.40 -12.00
N PRO A 225 -4.61 7.69 -11.97
CA PRO A 225 -5.46 7.51 -13.13
C PRO A 225 -5.93 8.85 -13.71
N THR A 226 -5.93 8.93 -15.04
CA THR A 226 -6.51 10.07 -15.75
C THR A 226 -8.02 9.85 -15.85
N PRO A 227 -8.87 10.82 -15.44
CA PRO A 227 -10.30 10.71 -15.65
C PRO A 227 -10.57 10.49 -17.14
N THR A 228 -11.18 9.36 -17.48
CA THR A 228 -11.69 9.16 -18.83
C THR A 228 -12.78 10.19 -19.04
N ALA A 229 -12.61 11.09 -20.02
CA ALA A 229 -13.66 12.03 -20.38
C ALA A 229 -14.91 11.22 -20.76
N THR A 230 -15.99 11.33 -19.98
CA THR A 230 -17.28 10.81 -20.39
C THR A 230 -17.76 11.69 -21.53
N THR A 231 -17.59 11.23 -22.76
CA THR A 231 -18.26 11.84 -23.92
C THR A 231 -19.76 11.92 -23.60
N PRO A 232 -20.37 13.10 -23.55
CA PRO A 232 -21.82 13.19 -23.39
C PRO A 232 -22.48 12.46 -24.56
N GLU A 233 -23.27 11.43 -24.27
CA GLU A 233 -24.16 10.81 -25.25
C GLU A 233 -25.05 11.91 -25.86
N PRO A 234 -25.02 12.14 -27.19
CA PRO A 234 -25.87 13.13 -27.85
C PRO A 234 -27.31 12.61 -27.94
N SER A 235 -27.99 12.50 -26.80
CA SER A 235 -29.31 11.86 -26.69
C SER A 235 -30.33 12.69 -25.91
N SER A 236 -30.34 14.02 -26.05
CA SER A 236 -31.49 14.83 -25.58
C SER A 236 -31.85 16.07 -26.40
N LEU A 237 -31.21 16.38 -27.54
CA LEU A 237 -31.56 17.55 -28.36
C LEU A 237 -32.50 17.24 -29.55
N LEU A 238 -33.40 16.26 -29.45
CA LEU A 238 -34.40 15.97 -30.50
C LEU A 238 -35.83 15.79 -29.97
N GLY A 239 -36.15 16.41 -28.83
CA GLY A 239 -37.40 16.19 -28.10
C GLY A 239 -38.46 17.29 -28.15
N PHE A 240 -38.52 18.23 -29.10
CA PHE A 240 -39.64 19.21 -29.18
C PHE A 240 -39.99 19.72 -30.59
N ILE A 241 -40.19 18.83 -31.57
CA ILE A 241 -40.99 19.21 -32.77
C ILE A 241 -42.00 18.11 -33.08
N THR A 242 -43.08 18.07 -32.30
CA THR A 242 -44.32 17.36 -32.68
C THR A 242 -45.46 18.35 -32.85
N LEU A 243 -45.61 18.78 -34.11
CA LEU A 243 -46.84 19.01 -34.86
C LEU A 243 -48.18 18.99 -34.07
N GLY A 244 -48.89 20.12 -34.02
CA GLY A 244 -50.28 20.20 -33.58
C GLY A 244 -50.89 21.59 -33.76
N GLY A 245 -51.50 21.84 -34.93
CA GLY A 245 -52.14 23.13 -35.23
C GLY A 245 -52.81 23.17 -36.60
N LEU A 246 -53.76 22.26 -36.80
CA LEU A 246 -54.68 22.17 -37.94
C LEU A 246 -55.59 23.43 -38.00
N MET A 247 -55.77 23.96 -39.22
CA MET A 247 -56.57 25.15 -39.60
C MET A 247 -58.05 25.10 -39.14
N LEU A 248 -58.70 26.24 -38.89
CA LEU A 248 -59.95 26.72 -39.54
C LEU A 248 -60.63 27.91 -38.79
N GLY A 249 -60.99 28.95 -39.55
CA GLY A 249 -62.28 29.65 -39.43
C GLY A 249 -62.40 30.86 -38.47
N GLY A 250 -62.27 32.07 -39.01
CA GLY A 250 -62.69 33.30 -38.31
C GLY A 250 -62.86 34.49 -39.25
N THR A 251 -63.99 34.55 -39.96
CA THR A 251 -64.41 35.77 -40.65
C THR A 251 -64.93 36.77 -39.61
N VAL A 252 -64.22 37.89 -39.44
CA VAL A 252 -64.74 39.05 -38.68
C VAL A 252 -64.88 40.24 -39.61
N ARG A 253 -66.14 40.55 -39.93
CA ARG A 253 -66.59 41.85 -40.46
C ARG A 253 -66.19 42.95 -39.47
N LYS A 254 -65.60 44.03 -39.97
CA LYS A 254 -65.77 45.36 -39.36
C LYS A 254 -65.76 46.46 -40.41
N ALA A 255 -66.79 47.30 -40.32
CA ALA A 255 -67.10 48.41 -41.21
C ALA A 255 -66.49 49.74 -40.73
N ARG A 256 -66.54 50.73 -41.63
CA ARG A 256 -66.30 52.19 -41.49
C ARG A 256 -64.82 52.61 -41.57
N LYS A 257 -64.42 53.63 -42.35
CA LYS A 257 -65.11 54.79 -42.92
C LYS A 257 -64.96 54.88 -44.43
#